data_AF-A0A0N8H820-F1
#
_entry.id   AF-A0A0N8H820-F1
#
_cell.length_a   1.000
_cell.length_b   1.000
_cell.length_c   1.000
_cell.angle_alpha   90.00
_cell.angle_beta   90.00
_cell.angle_gamma   90.00
#
_symmetry.space_group_name_H-M   'P 1'
#
loop_
_entity.id
_entity.type
_entity.pdbx_description
1 polymer ?
#
loop_
_entity_poly.entity_id
_entity_poly.type
_entity_poly.pdbx_seq_one_letter_code
_entity_poly.pdbx_strand_id
1 'polypeptide(L)'
;MQLTTPSLLAIATGIVGSAWSSGAIASISIVGIPAALIAPSAPAVIWAEFFARGIALMPKIAVTTAGAYLYAAYDTRQRGGNWKGFVVGAALAIAIVPYTLAFMAGTNDLLHAAAKGAIEMRTPSSAPPSNLL
;
A
#
# COMPACT_ATOMS: atom_id res chain seq x y z
N MET A 1 -0.66 27.46 -21.35
CA MET A 1 0.55 26.92 -20.68
C MET A 1 1.01 25.70 -21.47
N GLN A 2 2.16 25.73 -22.13
CA GLN A 2 2.70 24.52 -22.78
C GLN A 2 3.56 23.76 -21.77
N LEU A 3 3.19 22.51 -21.48
CA LEU A 3 3.99 21.60 -20.66
C LEU A 3 5.16 21.10 -21.51
N THR A 4 6.38 21.14 -20.97
CA THR A 4 7.52 20.52 -21.69
C THR A 4 7.46 19.01 -21.59
N THR A 5 8.01 18.32 -22.58
CA THR A 5 8.07 16.86 -22.63
C THR A 5 8.59 16.24 -21.32
N PRO A 6 9.67 16.74 -20.68
CA PRO A 6 10.11 16.23 -19.38
C PRO A 6 9.06 16.37 -18.26
N SER A 7 8.34 17.49 -18.21
CA SER A 7 7.29 17.73 -17.22
C SER A 7 6.09 16.80 -17.43
N LEU A 8 5.71 16.58 -18.70
CA LEU A 8 4.63 15.67 -19.06
C LEU A 8 4.96 14.24 -18.64
N LEU A 9 6.19 13.79 -18.91
CA LEU A 9 6.66 12.47 -18.50
C LEU A 9 6.64 12.33 -16.97
N ALA A 10 7.12 13.34 -16.23
CA ALA A 10 7.10 13.30 -14.77
C ALA A 10 5.67 13.25 -14.18
N ILE A 11 4.74 14.03 -14.73
CA ILE A 11 3.33 13.98 -14.34
C ILE A 11 2.75 12.59 -14.62
N ALA A 12 2.97 12.06 -15.83
CA ALA A 12 2.48 10.74 -16.22
C ALA A 12 3.05 9.64 -15.32
N THR A 13 4.35 9.66 -15.04
CA THR A 13 4.99 8.70 -14.12
C THR A 13 4.40 8.79 -12.72
N GLY A 14 4.19 10.00 -12.19
CA GLY A 14 3.57 10.18 -10.88
C GLY A 14 2.15 9.61 -10.82
N ILE A 15 1.33 9.89 -11.83
CA ILE A 15 -0.06 9.40 -11.90
C ILE A 15 -0.09 7.87 -12.05
N VAL A 16 0.70 7.31 -12.97
CA VAL A 16 0.75 5.86 -13.21
C VAL A 16 1.26 5.13 -11.97
N GLY A 17 2.32 5.62 -11.32
CA GLY A 17 2.84 5.03 -10.08
C GLY A 17 1.81 5.03 -8.95
N SER A 18 1.07 6.13 -8.80
CA SER A 18 0.00 6.25 -7.80
C SER A 18 -1.19 5.34 -8.09
N ALA A 19 -1.63 5.28 -9.35
CA ALA A 19 -2.73 4.42 -9.78
C ALA A 19 -2.39 2.94 -9.61
N TRP A 20 -1.18 2.55 -10.00
CA TRP A 20 -0.70 1.18 -9.83
C TRP A 20 -0.60 0.79 -8.35
N SER A 21 -0.05 1.65 -7.49
CA SER A 21 0.06 1.39 -6.05
C SER A 21 -1.32 1.23 -5.40
N SER A 22 -2.27 2.12 -5.75
CA SER A 22 -3.66 2.04 -5.30
C SER A 22 -4.34 0.76 -5.77
N GLY A 23 -4.11 0.36 -7.03
CA GLY A 23 -4.63 -0.87 -7.59
C GLY A 23 -4.08 -2.13 -6.91
N ALA A 24 -2.79 -2.14 -6.56
CA ALA A 24 -2.18 -3.24 -5.81
C ALA A 24 -2.82 -3.38 -4.42
N ILE A 25 -3.00 -2.27 -3.71
CA ILE A 25 -3.68 -2.24 -2.40
C ILE A 25 -5.12 -2.73 -2.53
N ALA A 26 -5.87 -2.23 -3.52
CA ALA A 26 -7.25 -2.65 -3.76
C ALA A 26 -7.35 -4.15 -4.08
N SER A 27 -6.44 -4.68 -4.91
CA SER A 27 -6.38 -6.10 -5.24
C SER A 27 -6.14 -6.98 -4.01
N ILE A 28 -5.20 -6.60 -3.14
CA ILE A 28 -4.97 -7.32 -1.89
C ILE A 28 -6.22 -7.29 -1.01
N SER A 29 -6.87 -6.14 -0.86
CA SER A 29 -8.06 -6.00 0.00
C SER A 29 -9.28 -6.75 -0.52
N ILE A 30 -9.54 -6.71 -1.83
CA ILE A 30 -10.76 -7.26 -2.44
C ILE A 30 -10.61 -8.75 -2.75
N VAL A 31 -9.42 -9.18 -3.16
CA VAL A 31 -9.17 -10.55 -3.64
C VAL A 31 -8.19 -11.29 -2.74
N GLY A 32 -7.05 -10.67 -2.42
CA GLY A 32 -5.96 -11.31 -1.68
C GLY A 32 -6.34 -11.77 -0.27
N ILE A 33 -6.91 -10.89 0.56
CA ILE A 33 -7.28 -11.20 1.94
C ILE A 33 -8.42 -12.23 1.99
N PRO A 34 -9.55 -12.08 1.26
CA PRO A 34 -10.59 -13.11 1.27
C PRO A 34 -10.08 -14.47 0.81
N ALA A 35 -9.23 -14.52 -0.23
CA ALA A 35 -8.61 -15.76 -0.69
C ALA A 35 -7.69 -16.37 0.38
N ALA A 36 -6.94 -15.56 1.12
CA ALA A 36 -6.08 -16.03 2.19
C ALA A 36 -6.86 -16.62 3.38
N LEU A 37 -8.05 -16.10 3.67
CA LEU A 37 -8.90 -16.58 4.76
C LEU A 37 -9.55 -17.94 4.48
N ILE A 38 -9.78 -18.29 3.21
CA ILE A 38 -10.36 -19.58 2.81
C ILE A 38 -9.30 -20.62 2.42
N ALA A 39 -8.04 -20.22 2.30
CA ALA A 39 -6.97 -21.12 1.93
C ALA A 39 -6.72 -22.16 3.05
N PRO A 40 -6.37 -23.42 2.71
CA PRO A 40 -5.98 -24.42 3.71
C PRO A 40 -4.69 -24.05 4.46
N SER A 41 -3.87 -23.17 3.89
CA SER A 41 -2.67 -22.62 4.53
C SER A 41 -3.05 -21.55 5.56
N ALA A 42 -2.26 -21.45 6.62
CA ALA A 42 -2.48 -20.46 7.68
C ALA A 42 -2.51 -19.02 7.09
N PRO A 43 -3.61 -18.26 7.23
CA PRO A 43 -3.75 -16.93 6.63
C PRO A 43 -2.63 -15.95 7.03
N ALA A 44 -2.05 -16.13 8.23
CA ALA A 44 -0.90 -15.35 8.69
C ALA A 44 0.36 -15.57 7.85
N VAL A 45 0.60 -16.80 7.39
CA VAL A 45 1.76 -17.13 6.56
C VAL A 45 1.62 -16.45 5.20
N ILE A 46 0.42 -16.49 4.61
CA ILE A 46 0.12 -15.78 3.36
C ILE A 46 0.30 -14.27 3.54
N TRP A 47 -0.21 -13.70 4.64
CA TRP A 47 -0.03 -12.29 4.93
C TRP A 47 1.45 -11.91 5.10
N ALA A 48 2.24 -12.72 5.81
CA ALA A 48 3.65 -12.46 6.04
C ALA A 48 4.42 -12.37 4.71
N GLU A 49 4.09 -13.23 3.74
CA GLU A 49 4.66 -13.19 2.41
C GLU A 49 4.23 -11.95 1.60
N PHE A 50 2.95 -11.56 1.67
CA PHE A 50 2.48 -10.31 1.07
C PHE A 50 3.19 -9.09 1.65
N PHE A 51 3.34 -9.04 2.97
CA PHE A 51 4.00 -7.95 3.66
C PHE A 51 5.49 -7.87 3.30
N ALA A 52 6.20 -9.01 3.26
CA ALA A 52 7.61 -9.06 2.87
C ALA A 52 7.83 -8.53 1.45
N ARG A 53 6.99 -8.95 0.50
CA ARG A 53 7.03 -8.45 -0.89
C ARG A 53 6.67 -6.97 -0.96
N GLY A 54 5.66 -6.55 -0.19
CA GLY A 54 5.23 -5.16 -0.08
C GLY A 54 6.35 -4.23 0.38
N ILE A 55 7.02 -4.55 1.50
CA ILE A 55 8.15 -3.77 2.01
C ILE A 55 9.34 -3.75 1.02
N ALA A 56 9.58 -4.83 0.29
CA ALA A 56 10.68 -4.87 -0.67
C ALA A 56 10.43 -4.02 -1.94
N LEU A 57 9.17 -3.77 -2.29
CA LEU A 57 8.75 -3.14 -3.55
C LEU A 57 8.17 -1.73 -3.36
N MET A 58 7.20 -1.56 -2.46
CA MET A 58 6.42 -0.33 -2.31
C MET A 58 7.26 0.91 -1.99
N PRO A 59 8.30 0.87 -1.13
CA PRO A 59 9.13 2.04 -0.87
C PRO A 59 9.84 2.56 -2.12
N LYS A 60 10.28 1.65 -3.01
CA LYS A 60 10.94 2.03 -4.27
C LYS A 60 9.96 2.76 -5.18
N ILE A 61 8.73 2.24 -5.29
CA ILE A 61 7.66 2.85 -6.09
C ILE A 61 7.21 4.19 -5.49
N ALA A 62 7.12 4.29 -4.17
CA ALA A 62 6.78 5.54 -3.48
C ALA A 62 7.83 6.62 -3.73
N VAL A 63 9.13 6.30 -3.62
CA VAL A 63 10.22 7.24 -3.89
C VAL A 63 10.24 7.70 -5.35
N THR A 64 10.06 6.79 -6.31
CA THR A 64 10.03 7.17 -7.74
C THR A 64 8.82 8.04 -8.07
N THR A 65 7.64 7.67 -7.55
CA THR A 65 6.39 8.43 -7.73
C THR A 65 6.49 9.83 -7.10
N ALA A 66 6.99 9.91 -5.87
CA ALA A 66 7.17 11.18 -5.17
C ALA A 66 8.21 12.06 -5.87
N GLY A 67 9.34 11.48 -6.32
CA GLY A 67 10.35 12.20 -7.09
C GLY A 67 9.80 12.79 -8.39
N ALA A 68 8.97 12.03 -9.12
CA ALA A 68 8.32 12.49 -10.33
C ALA A 68 7.35 13.66 -10.06
N TYR A 69 6.55 13.56 -9.00
CA TYR A 69 5.68 14.67 -8.59
C TYR A 69 6.45 15.89 -8.09
N LEU A 70 7.54 15.72 -7.33
CA LEU A 70 8.37 16.84 -6.87
C LEU A 70 9.03 17.56 -8.05
N TYR A 71 9.50 16.83 -9.06
CA TYR A 71 10.02 17.43 -10.29
C TYR A 71 8.92 18.20 -11.04
N ALA A 72 7.72 17.60 -11.19
CA ALA A 72 6.58 18.27 -11.81
C ALA A 72 6.18 19.55 -11.05
N ALA A 73 6.24 19.52 -9.71
CA ALA A 73 6.00 20.69 -8.86
C ALA A 73 7.05 21.78 -9.10
N TYR A 74 8.33 21.40 -9.17
CA TYR A 74 9.43 22.34 -9.40
C TYR A 74 9.29 23.03 -10.75
N ASP A 75 9.12 22.29 -11.85
CA ASP A 75 8.97 22.87 -13.19
C ASP A 75 7.69 23.72 -13.31
N THR A 76 6.57 23.26 -12.75
CA THR A 76 5.32 24.03 -12.75
C THR A 76 5.46 25.34 -11.96
N ARG A 77 6.17 25.32 -10.83
CA ARG A 77 6.45 26.51 -10.02
C ARG A 77 7.32 27.51 -10.77
N GLN A 78 8.38 27.06 -11.44
CA GLN A 78 9.26 27.91 -12.25
C GLN A 78 8.50 28.62 -13.39
N ARG A 79 7.45 27.99 -13.92
CA ARG A 79 6.59 28.55 -14.97
C ARG A 79 5.40 29.38 -14.46
N GLY A 80 5.31 29.61 -13.15
CA GLY A 80 4.21 30.38 -12.53
C GLY A 80 2.86 29.63 -12.48
N GLY A 81 2.87 28.30 -12.61
CA GLY A 81 1.67 27.46 -12.55
C GLY A 81 1.30 26.99 -11.15
N ASN A 82 0.19 26.26 -11.04
CA ASN A 82 -0.26 25.69 -9.78
C ASN A 82 0.50 24.39 -9.45
N TRP A 83 1.50 24.48 -8.60
CA TRP A 83 2.38 23.38 -8.19
C TRP A 83 1.89 22.61 -6.95
N LYS A 84 0.92 23.14 -6.19
CA LYS A 84 0.53 22.63 -4.87
C LYS A 84 0.02 21.18 -4.94
N GLY A 85 -0.76 20.84 -5.97
CA GLY A 85 -1.31 19.50 -6.16
C GLY A 85 -0.25 18.42 -6.30
N PHE A 86 0.86 18.72 -6.98
CA PHE A 86 1.97 17.78 -7.14
C PHE A 86 2.71 17.56 -5.81
N VAL A 87 2.91 18.59 -5.01
CA VAL A 87 3.51 18.44 -3.67
C VAL A 87 2.61 17.62 -2.75
N VAL A 88 1.30 17.83 -2.80
CA VAL A 88 0.34 17.00 -2.06
C VAL A 88 0.42 15.54 -2.53
N GLY A 89 0.48 15.29 -3.85
CA GLY A 89 0.64 13.94 -4.40
C GLY A 89 1.93 13.25 -3.92
N ALA A 90 3.06 13.97 -3.94
CA ALA A 90 4.32 13.46 -3.41
C ALA A 90 4.26 13.14 -1.91
N ALA A 91 3.64 14.03 -1.12
CA ALA A 91 3.45 13.83 0.31
C ALA A 91 2.59 12.59 0.60
N LEU A 92 1.49 12.41 -0.14
CA LEU A 92 0.63 11.22 -0.01
C LEU A 92 1.35 9.93 -0.37
N ALA A 93 2.18 9.94 -1.43
CA ALA A 93 2.97 8.77 -1.82
C ALA A 93 3.94 8.33 -0.71
N ILE A 94 4.57 9.28 -0.01
CA ILE A 94 5.50 9.00 1.10
C ILE A 94 4.74 8.66 2.39
N ALA A 95 3.56 9.24 2.60
CA ALA A 95 2.74 9.06 3.81
C ALA A 95 2.29 7.60 4.04
N ILE A 96 2.44 6.72 3.05
CA ILE A 96 2.21 5.29 3.23
C ILE A 96 3.06 4.70 4.36
N VAL A 97 4.32 5.12 4.50
CA VAL A 97 5.25 4.60 5.52
C VAL A 97 4.79 4.96 6.93
N PRO A 98 4.58 6.24 7.29
CA PRO A 98 4.09 6.58 8.63
C PRO A 98 2.69 6.02 8.89
N TYR A 99 1.82 5.90 7.88
CA TYR A 99 0.53 5.22 8.05
C TYR A 99 0.70 3.75 8.47
N THR A 100 1.58 3.00 7.80
CA THR A 100 1.85 1.60 8.16
C THR A 100 2.44 1.48 9.57
N LEU A 101 3.37 2.35 9.95
CA LEU A 101 3.98 2.28 11.28
C LEU A 101 3.01 2.70 12.39
N ALA A 102 2.20 3.74 12.17
CA ALA A 102 1.30 4.25 13.20
C ALA A 102 0.07 3.35 13.42
N PHE A 103 -0.50 2.79 12.35
CA PHE A 103 -1.78 2.08 12.42
C PHE A 103 -1.68 0.57 12.23
N MET A 104 -0.67 0.08 11.50
CA MET A 104 -0.57 -1.34 11.14
C MET A 104 0.53 -2.09 11.90
N ALA A 105 1.41 -1.41 12.63
CA ALA A 105 2.51 -2.06 13.34
C ALA A 105 2.03 -3.17 14.29
N GLY A 106 1.08 -2.87 15.19
CA GLY A 106 0.56 -3.88 16.12
C GLY A 106 -0.13 -5.05 15.43
N THR A 107 -0.92 -4.79 14.39
CA THR A 107 -1.57 -5.84 13.60
C THR A 107 -0.54 -6.71 12.87
N ASN A 108 0.49 -6.10 12.28
CA ASN A 108 1.56 -6.82 11.59
C ASN A 108 2.39 -7.66 12.57
N ASP A 109 2.66 -7.16 13.78
CA ASP A 109 3.38 -7.90 14.80
C ASP A 109 2.62 -9.17 15.21
N LEU A 110 1.31 -9.06 15.43
CA LEU A 110 0.45 -10.21 15.72
C LEU A 110 0.41 -11.19 14.55
N LEU A 111 0.25 -10.71 13.31
CA LEU A 111 0.22 -11.57 12.13
C LEU A 111 1.57 -12.27 11.90
N HIS A 112 2.68 -11.60 12.15
CA HIS A 112 4.02 -12.21 12.09
C HIS A 112 4.25 -13.22 13.22
N ALA A 113 3.76 -12.95 14.43
CA ALA A 113 3.79 -13.91 15.53
C ALA A 113 2.96 -15.15 15.20
N ALA A 114 1.77 -14.98 14.63
CA ALA A 114 0.92 -16.07 14.18
C ALA A 114 1.57 -16.89 13.05
N ALA A 115 2.23 -16.22 12.09
CA ALA A 115 2.93 -16.88 10.99
C ALA A 115 4.10 -17.75 11.48
N LYS A 116 4.73 -17.36 12.59
CA LYS A 116 5.79 -18.12 13.27
C LYS A 116 5.26 -19.20 14.23
N GLY A 117 3.94 -19.35 14.35
CA GLY A 117 3.30 -20.28 15.28
C GLY A 117 3.37 -19.87 16.76
N ALA A 118 3.75 -18.63 17.05
CA ALA A 118 3.86 -18.13 18.43
C ALA A 118 2.50 -17.80 19.06
N ILE A 119 1.49 -17.52 18.23
CA ILE A 119 0.10 -17.32 18.65
C ILE A 119 -0.84 -17.99 17.67
N GLU A 120 -1.99 -18.46 18.16
CA GLU A 120 -3.00 -19.09 17.31
C GLU A 120 -3.95 -18.04 16.74
N MET A 121 -4.21 -18.12 15.44
CA MET A 121 -5.17 -17.22 14.80
C MET A 121 -6.58 -17.74 15.05
N ARG A 122 -7.44 -16.93 15.67
CA ARG A 122 -8.86 -17.28 15.82
C ARG A 122 -9.56 -17.20 14.47
N THR A 123 -9.78 -18.33 13.82
CA THR A 123 -10.64 -18.42 12.64
C THR A 123 -12.11 -18.21 13.05
N PRO A 124 -12.95 -17.52 12.26
CA PRO A 124 -14.38 -17.42 12.53
C PRO A 124 -15.06 -18.77 12.21
N SER A 125 -14.83 -19.75 13.07
CA SER A 125 -15.50 -21.06 13.11
C SER A 125 -15.38 -21.62 14.54
N SER A 126 -15.95 -20.87 15.47
CA SER A 126 -16.30 -21.35 16.81
C SER A 126 -17.57 -20.65 17.30
N ALA A 127 -18.61 -20.65 16.45
CA ALA A 127 -19.95 -20.68 17.01
C ALA A 127 -20.06 -21.97 17.83
N PRO A 128 -20.48 -21.94 19.10
CA PRO A 128 -20.64 -23.16 19.89
C PRO A 128 -21.62 -24.10 19.18
N PRO A 129 -21.48 -25.44 19.35
CA PRO A 129 -22.46 -26.36 18.79
C PRO A 129 -23.83 -25.95 19.31
N SER A 130 -24.74 -25.65 18.39
CA SER A 130 -26.17 -25.51 18.69
C SER A 130 -26.71 -26.88 19.07
N ASN A 131 -26.33 -27.36 20.25
CA ASN A 131 -27.04 -28.37 20.99
C ASN A 131 -28.23 -27.68 21.65
N LEU A 132 -29.26 -27.37 20.86
CA LEU A 132 -30.58 -27.08 21.37
C LEU A 132 -31.61 -27.68 20.40
N LEU A 133 -32.10 -28.85 20.82
CA LEU A 133 -33.32 -29.57 20.44
C LEU A 133 -33.33 -30.30 19.09
#